data_AF-A0A1B0DAC2-F1
#
_entry.id   AF-A0A1B0DAC2-F1
#
_cell.length_a   1.000
_cell.length_b   1.000
_cell.length_c   1.000
_cell.angle_alpha   90.00
_cell.angle_beta   90.00
_cell.angle_gamma   90.00
#
_symmetry.space_group_name_H-M   'P 1'
#
loop_
_entity.id
_entity.type
_entity.pdbx_description
1 polymer ?
#
loop_
_entity_poly.entity_id
_entity_poly.type
_entity_poly.pdbx_seq_one_letter_code
_entity_poly.pdbx_strand_id
1 'polypeptide(L)'
;MKFAEHLSAHITPEWRKQYISYEEMKAMLYTALEEAPSAEAVEEDIRKRHYSNFEETFFTYCDQELKKINTFFSEKLAESTRKFAALSTELKRCQEESQKGKNLGNIFV
;
A
#
# COMPACT_ATOMS: atom_id res chain seq x y z
N MET A 1 5.02 20.41 6.76
CA MET A 1 4.08 19.46 7.41
C MET A 1 4.85 18.20 7.83
N LYS A 2 4.47 17.53 8.93
CA LYS A 2 5.18 16.35 9.49
C LYS A 2 4.63 15.00 9.01
N PHE A 3 4.20 14.91 7.75
CA PHE A 3 3.57 13.69 7.22
C PHE A 3 4.52 12.49 7.22
N ALA A 4 5.79 12.68 6.87
CA ALA A 4 6.75 11.59 6.82
C ALA A 4 7.01 10.95 8.20
N GLU A 5 7.06 11.77 9.25
CA GLU A 5 7.14 11.31 10.66
C GLU A 5 5.88 10.50 11.01
N HIS A 6 4.70 11.02 10.65
CA HIS A 6 3.42 10.36 10.94
C HIS A 6 3.29 9.01 10.22
N LEU A 7 3.62 8.97 8.93
CA LEU A 7 3.63 7.75 8.12
C LEU A 7 4.59 6.72 8.72
N SER A 8 5.83 7.11 9.01
CA SER A 8 6.85 6.22 9.59
C SER A 8 6.43 5.63 10.93
N ALA A 9 5.70 6.38 11.76
CA ALA A 9 5.22 5.94 13.06
C ALA A 9 4.05 4.95 13.00
N HIS A 10 3.26 4.95 11.92
CA HIS A 10 2.04 4.13 11.78
C HIS A 10 2.17 2.98 10.78
N ILE A 11 3.37 2.76 10.23
CA ILE A 11 3.65 1.63 9.35
C ILE A 11 3.68 0.33 10.16
N THR A 12 2.98 -0.69 9.66
CA THR A 12 3.19 -2.08 10.10
C THR A 12 4.62 -2.51 9.76
N PRO A 13 5.48 -2.85 10.75
CA PRO A 13 6.91 -3.09 10.52
C PRO A 13 7.20 -4.12 9.43
N GLU A 14 6.41 -5.18 9.38
CA GLU A 14 6.52 -6.28 8.43
C GLU A 14 6.24 -5.85 6.99
N TRP A 15 5.50 -4.75 6.80
CA TRP A 15 5.05 -4.26 5.49
C TRP A 15 5.74 -2.98 5.06
N ARG A 16 6.74 -2.52 5.82
CA ARG A 16 7.44 -1.24 5.58
C ARG A 16 7.82 -1.00 4.12
N LYS A 17 8.35 -2.02 3.43
CA LYS A 17 8.78 -1.92 2.03
C LYS A 17 7.63 -1.75 1.02
N GLN A 18 6.40 -2.06 1.42
CA GLN A 18 5.20 -2.02 0.58
C GLN A 18 4.46 -0.69 0.65
N TYR A 19 4.77 0.16 1.64
CA TYR A 19 4.26 1.52 1.71
C TYR A 19 4.92 2.42 0.68
N ILE A 20 4.29 3.57 0.42
CA ILE A 20 4.85 4.63 -0.44
C ILE A 20 6.18 5.17 0.12
N SER A 21 7.18 5.28 -0.74
CA SER A 21 8.50 5.88 -0.45
C SER A 21 8.43 7.41 -0.40
N TYR A 22 7.66 7.94 0.56
CA TYR A 22 7.36 9.37 0.64
C TYR A 22 8.60 10.26 0.75
N GLU A 23 9.61 9.88 1.53
CA GLU A 23 10.85 10.68 1.69
C GLU A 23 11.67 10.71 0.40
N GLU A 24 11.69 9.61 -0.37
CA GLU A 24 12.40 9.56 -1.66
C GLU A 24 11.71 10.46 -2.69
N MET A 25 10.39 10.39 -2.80
CA MET A 25 9.61 11.28 -3.68
C MET A 25 9.79 12.75 -3.29
N LYS A 26 9.84 13.04 -2.00
CA LYS A 26 10.09 14.39 -1.49
C LYS A 26 11.51 14.86 -1.84
N ALA A 27 12.51 13.97 -1.74
CA ALA A 27 13.87 14.27 -2.16
C ALA A 27 13.95 14.57 -3.66
N MET A 28 13.27 13.79 -4.51
CA MET A 28 13.18 14.05 -5.95
C MET A 28 12.67 15.47 -6.26
N LEU A 29 11.64 15.93 -5.55
CA LEU A 29 11.10 17.29 -5.71
C LEU A 29 12.12 18.37 -5.31
N TYR A 30 12.87 18.16 -4.23
CA TYR A 30 13.92 19.10 -3.83
C TYR A 30 15.06 19.13 -4.85
N THR A 31 15.54 17.97 -5.30
CA THR A 31 16.60 17.89 -6.31
C THR A 31 16.18 18.59 -7.60
N ALA A 32 14.95 18.36 -8.07
CA ALA A 32 14.46 19.01 -9.29
C ALA A 32 14.39 20.54 -9.17
N LEU A 33 14.12 21.05 -7.96
CA LEU A 33 14.11 22.48 -7.66
C LEU A 33 15.52 23.05 -7.52
N GLU A 34 16.44 22.34 -6.89
CA GLU A 34 17.84 22.76 -6.71
C GLU A 34 18.60 22.77 -8.04
N GLU A 35 18.33 21.79 -8.91
CA GLU A 35 18.92 21.69 -10.25
C GLU A 35 18.21 22.57 -11.28
N ALA A 36 17.10 23.23 -10.90
CA ALA A 36 16.34 24.06 -11.82
C ALA A 36 17.19 25.22 -12.33
N PRO A 37 17.31 25.40 -13.66
CA PRO A 37 18.03 26.53 -14.22
C PRO A 37 17.46 27.87 -13.78
N SER A 38 18.31 28.83 -13.43
CA SER A 38 17.87 30.18 -13.04
C SER A 38 17.07 30.84 -14.16
N ALA A 39 15.94 31.44 -13.79
CA ALA A 39 15.06 32.13 -14.73
C ALA A 39 15.71 33.33 -15.42
N GLU A 40 16.77 33.88 -14.83
CA GLU A 40 17.56 34.98 -15.39
C GLU A 40 18.71 34.49 -16.29
N ALA A 41 19.08 33.21 -16.19
CA ALA A 41 20.25 32.64 -16.87
C ALA A 41 19.90 31.88 -18.16
N VAL A 42 18.66 31.42 -18.32
CA VAL A 42 18.21 30.66 -19.50
C VAL A 42 16.81 31.04 -19.94
N GLU A 43 16.57 30.81 -21.24
CA GLU A 43 15.27 30.96 -21.89
C GLU A 43 14.20 30.07 -21.26
N GLU A 44 12.95 30.52 -21.36
CA GLU A 44 11.79 29.83 -20.79
C GLU A 44 11.62 28.40 -21.32
N ASP A 45 11.95 28.15 -22.59
CA ASP A 45 11.80 26.82 -23.20
C ASP A 45 12.76 25.78 -22.62
N ILE A 46 13.98 26.20 -22.24
CA ILE A 46 14.95 25.33 -21.56
C ILE A 46 14.43 24.94 -20.18
N ARG A 47 13.87 25.92 -19.46
CA ARG A 47 13.27 25.69 -18.13
C ARG A 47 12.03 24.80 -18.22
N LYS A 48 11.16 24.98 -19.21
CA LYS A 48 10.01 24.10 -19.47
C LYS A 48 10.47 22.67 -19.75
N ARG A 49 11.51 22.50 -20.56
CA ARG A 49 12.06 21.17 -20.86
C ARG A 49 12.62 20.48 -19.62
N HIS A 50 13.32 21.20 -18.74
CA HIS A 50 13.80 20.67 -17.46
C HIS A 50 12.65 20.09 -16.62
N TYR A 51 11.60 20.88 -16.40
CA TYR A 51 10.45 20.42 -15.62
C TYR A 51 9.66 19.31 -16.30
N SER A 52 9.51 19.34 -17.63
CA SER A 52 8.84 18.28 -18.37
C SER A 52 9.57 16.93 -18.25
N ASN A 53 10.91 16.93 -18.33
CA ASN A 53 11.71 15.72 -18.13
C ASN A 53 11.58 15.19 -16.69
N PHE A 54 11.58 16.11 -15.71
CA PHE A 54 11.37 15.77 -14.31
C PHE A 54 9.98 15.17 -14.07
N GLU A 55 8.92 15.79 -14.61
CA GLU A 55 7.54 15.31 -14.51
C GLU A 55 7.41 13.89 -15.04
N GLU A 56 7.96 13.59 -16.22
CA GLU A 56 7.93 12.24 -16.79
C GLU A 56 8.60 11.22 -15.86
N THR A 57 9.79 11.56 -15.33
CA THR A 57 10.52 10.71 -14.39
C THR A 57 9.74 10.51 -13.08
N PHE A 58 9.17 11.58 -12.55
CA PHE A 58 8.44 11.59 -11.29
C PHE A 58 7.12 10.81 -11.39
N PHE A 59 6.34 11.00 -12.45
CA PHE A 59 5.10 10.24 -12.67
C PHE A 59 5.37 8.77 -12.96
N THR A 60 6.44 8.45 -13.68
CA THR A 60 6.88 7.05 -13.85
C THR A 60 7.19 6.40 -12.50
N TYR A 61 7.86 7.11 -11.60
CA TYR A 61 8.11 6.62 -10.24
C TYR A 61 6.82 6.48 -9.43
N CYS A 62 5.88 7.44 -9.53
CA CYS A 62 4.57 7.36 -8.89
C CYS A 62 3.79 6.11 -9.33
N ASP A 63 3.81 5.80 -10.62
CA ASP A 63 3.14 4.62 -11.18
C ASP A 63 3.76 3.31 -10.66
N GLN A 64 5.08 3.27 -10.51
CA GLN A 64 5.78 2.12 -9.92
C GLN A 64 5.37 1.92 -8.45
N GLU A 65 5.37 2.98 -7.66
CA GLU A 65 4.93 2.94 -6.25
C GLU A 65 3.46 2.55 -6.12
N LEU A 66 2.59 3.10 -6.97
CA LEU A 66 1.17 2.76 -7.00
C LEU A 66 0.97 1.28 -7.36
N LYS A 67 1.67 0.78 -8.38
CA LYS A 67 1.61 -0.63 -8.78
C LYS A 67 2.06 -1.56 -7.65
N LYS A 68 3.14 -1.21 -6.95
CA LYS A 68 3.64 -1.95 -5.77
C LYS A 68 2.55 -2.06 -4.70
N ILE A 69 1.98 -0.91 -4.31
CA ILE A 69 0.94 -0.84 -3.27
C ILE A 69 -0.30 -1.65 -3.68
N ASN A 70 -0.78 -1.47 -4.92
CA ASN A 70 -1.96 -2.17 -5.42
C ASN A 70 -1.76 -3.69 -5.49
N THR A 71 -0.57 -4.15 -5.89
CA THR A 71 -0.24 -5.57 -5.94
C THR A 71 -0.27 -6.17 -4.54
N PHE A 72 0.46 -5.55 -3.59
CA PHE A 72 0.49 -6.00 -2.20
C PHE A 72 -0.89 -6.01 -1.54
N PHE A 73 -1.69 -4.95 -1.76
CA PHE A 73 -3.03 -4.84 -1.21
C PHE A 73 -3.95 -5.95 -1.76
N SER A 74 -3.90 -6.21 -3.07
CA SER A 74 -4.68 -7.26 -3.71
C SER A 74 -4.33 -8.65 -3.18
N GLU A 75 -3.04 -8.92 -2.98
CA GLU A 75 -2.56 -10.16 -2.36
C GLU A 75 -3.10 -10.33 -0.93
N LYS A 76 -3.00 -9.29 -0.10
CA LYS A 76 -3.49 -9.32 1.29
C LYS A 76 -5.00 -9.45 1.38
N LEU A 77 -5.74 -8.83 0.47
CA LEU A 77 -7.19 -8.97 0.39
C LEU A 77 -7.59 -10.41 0.00
N ALA A 78 -6.91 -10.99 -0.99
CA ALA A 78 -7.14 -12.37 -1.40
C ALA A 78 -6.81 -13.36 -0.26
N GLU A 79 -5.68 -13.15 0.43
CA GLU A 79 -5.28 -13.94 1.60
C GLU A 79 -6.35 -13.88 2.70
N SER A 80 -6.83 -12.67 3.01
CA SER A 80 -7.85 -12.46 4.05
C SER A 80 -9.19 -13.08 3.67
N THR A 81 -9.59 -12.99 2.40
CA THR A 81 -10.81 -13.61 1.88
C THR A 81 -10.76 -15.14 2.00
N ARG A 82 -9.62 -15.75 1.65
CA ARG A 82 -9.42 -17.20 1.81
C ARG A 82 -9.47 -17.63 3.27
N LYS A 83 -8.78 -16.89 4.16
CA LYS A 83 -8.81 -17.15 5.62
C LYS A 83 -10.23 -17.05 6.18
N PHE A 84 -10.98 -16.03 5.78
CA PHE A 84 -12.36 -15.85 6.23
C PHE A 84 -13.27 -17.01 5.79
N ALA A 85 -13.16 -17.47 4.54
CA ALA A 85 -13.93 -18.60 4.03
C ALA A 85 -13.60 -19.91 4.78
N ALA A 86 -12.31 -20.15 5.06
CA ALA A 86 -11.86 -21.30 5.83
C ALA A 86 -12.43 -21.28 7.26
N LEU A 87 -12.28 -20.16 7.97
CA LEU A 87 -12.80 -19.98 9.33
C LEU A 87 -14.32 -20.11 9.38
N SER A 88 -15.03 -19.58 8.38
CA SER A 88 -16.49 -19.72 8.28
C SER A 88 -16.93 -21.18 8.12
N THR A 89 -16.16 -21.97 7.36
CA THR A 89 -16.42 -23.40 7.18
C THR A 89 -16.14 -24.18 8.46
N GLU A 90 -15.04 -23.87 9.14
CA GLU A 90 -14.68 -24.49 10.42
C GLU A 90 -15.72 -24.19 11.50
N LEU A 91 -16.20 -22.94 11.59
CA LEU A 91 -17.24 -22.55 12.52
C LEU A 91 -18.53 -23.35 12.29
N LYS A 92 -18.97 -23.51 11.03
CA LYS A 92 -20.15 -24.31 10.69
C LYS A 92 -19.99 -25.76 11.12
N ARG A 93 -18.82 -26.36 10.85
CA ARG A 93 -18.50 -27.73 11.28
C ARG A 93 -18.62 -27.88 12.80
N CYS A 94 -18.04 -26.97 13.58
CA CYS A 94 -18.12 -26.98 15.04
C CYS A 94 -19.55 -26.83 15.56
N GLN A 95 -20.38 -26.02 14.90
CA GLN A 95 -21.80 -25.86 15.24
C GLN A 95 -22.61 -27.14 14.98
N GLU A 96 -22.39 -27.80 13.84
CA GLU A 96 -23.04 -29.06 13.49
C GLU A 96 -22.65 -30.19 14.44
N GLU A 97 -21.37 -30.30 14.80
CA GLU A 97 -20.88 -31.27 15.79
C GLU A 97 -21.51 -31.04 17.18
N SER A 98 -21.63 -29.78 17.60
CA SER A 98 -22.28 -29.40 18.85
C SER A 98 -23.78 -29.74 18.87
N GLN A 99 -24.47 -29.62 17.73
CA GLN A 99 -25.88 -30.02 17.61
C GLN A 99 -26.07 -31.54 17.61
N LYS A 100 -25.20 -32.29 16.95
CA LYS A 100 -25.22 -33.77 16.98
C LYS A 100 -25.00 -34.32 18.39
N GLY A 101 -24.06 -33.75 19.15
CA GLY A 101 -23.82 -34.13 20.54
C GLY A 101 -25.04 -33.92 21.47
N LYS A 102 -25.79 -32.82 21.27
CA LYS A 102 -27.02 -32.55 22.03
C LYS A 102 -28.15 -33.51 21.68
N ASN A 103 -28.31 -33.86 20.41
CA ASN A 103 -29.35 -34.82 19.99
C ASN A 103 -29.08 -36.24 20.51
N LEU A 104 -27.81 -36.68 20.58
CA LEU A 104 -27.46 -37.95 21.19
C LEU A 104 -27.74 -37.95 22.71
N GLY A 105 -27.42 -36.86 23.42
CA GLY A 105 -27.72 -36.74 24.85
C GLY A 105 -29.22 -36.83 25.18
N ASN A 106 -30.09 -36.36 24.29
CA ASN A 106 -31.55 -36.44 24.45
C ASN A 106 -32.15 -37.81 24.12
N ILE A 107 -31.43 -38.71 23.45
CA ILE A 107 -31.92 -40.07 23.14
C ILE A 107 -31.64 -41.05 24.30
N PHE A 108 -30.68 -40.74 25.17
CA PHE A 108 -30.28 -41.58 26.30
C PHE A 108 -30.89 -41.16 27.65
N VAL A 109 -31.88 -40.27 27.66
CA VAL A 109 -32.70 -39.89 28.83
C VAL A 109 -34.15 -40.19 28.53
#